data_AF-A0A960YNH0-F1
#
_entry.id   AF-A0A960YNH0-F1
#
_cell.length_a   1.000
_cell.length_b   1.000
_cell.length_c   1.000
_cell.angle_alpha   90.00
_cell.angle_beta   90.00
_cell.angle_gamma   90.00
#
_symmetry.space_group_name_H-M   'P 1'
#
loop_
_entity.id
_entity.type
_entity.pdbx_description
1 polymer ?
#
loop_
_entity_poly.entity_id
_entity_poly.type
_entity_poly.pdbx_seq_one_letter_code
_entity_poly.pdbx_strand_id
1 'polypeptide(L)'
;VRLYLGSDEVVDIAVQAPLFPEKAPVHFQPASSMESSRKMHTSEDEKYYMREYIAGDRLKDINWKASVRIQELITRISPVSPEQSHLLHVDFRCFHDAPMDGPESILHLNYLKSWFLSFISVVHRDHPEYRFRVRTPREIQILESSEDIDRFALDLATLQNVMPGQEVGDPDAPKSGERFIFTTSYDRRLGAYLQEHAAERVHIFGTTSGRDREVRFIPDWDLSCIPGPWMTRRQKAPPRLAAAGGGNLVEERLRLRLI
;
A
#
# COMPACT_ATOMS: atom_id res chain seq x y z
N VAL A 1 -39.24 5.73 -5.61
CA VAL A 1 -38.52 4.46 -5.78
C VAL A 1 -37.31 4.48 -4.85
N ARG A 2 -37.35 3.70 -3.76
CA ARG A 2 -36.20 3.53 -2.86
C ARG A 2 -35.42 2.33 -3.38
N LEU A 3 -34.22 2.57 -3.90
CA LEU A 3 -33.31 1.52 -4.32
C LEU A 3 -32.53 1.03 -3.10
N TYR A 4 -32.69 -0.25 -2.78
CA TYR A 4 -31.80 -0.99 -1.89
C TYR A 4 -30.57 -1.35 -2.74
N LEU A 5 -29.41 -0.81 -2.39
CA LEU A 5 -28.11 -1.25 -2.90
C LEU A 5 -27.48 -2.21 -1.88
N GLY A 6 -26.80 -3.21 -2.42
CA GLY A 6 -26.49 -4.49 -1.78
C GLY A 6 -25.63 -4.41 -0.52
N SER A 7 -25.70 -5.51 0.23
CA SER A 7 -24.98 -5.77 1.48
C SER A 7 -23.48 -5.52 1.36
N ASP A 8 -22.93 -4.85 2.39
CA ASP A 8 -21.50 -4.72 2.67
C ASP A 8 -20.79 -6.08 2.54
N GLU A 9 -19.99 -6.26 1.50
CA GLU A 9 -19.09 -7.41 1.41
C GLU A 9 -17.86 -7.15 2.28
N VAL A 10 -17.86 -7.78 3.44
CA VAL A 10 -16.70 -7.86 4.34
C VAL A 10 -15.79 -8.97 3.80
N VAL A 11 -14.57 -8.60 3.43
CA VAL A 11 -13.55 -9.56 3.00
C VAL A 11 -12.49 -9.69 4.09
N ASP A 12 -12.37 -10.89 4.66
CA ASP A 12 -11.36 -11.22 5.67
C ASP A 12 -10.12 -11.79 4.97
N ILE A 13 -9.04 -11.00 4.86
CA ILE A 13 -7.78 -11.48 4.29
C ILE A 13 -6.81 -11.84 5.41
N ALA A 14 -6.36 -13.10 5.40
CA ALA A 14 -5.39 -13.63 6.36
C ALA A 14 -3.97 -13.53 5.81
N VAL A 15 -3.17 -12.61 6.33
CA VAL A 15 -1.78 -12.37 5.90
C VAL A 15 -0.81 -13.18 6.77
N GLN A 16 0.10 -13.94 6.15
CA GLN A 16 1.01 -14.88 6.84
C GLN A 16 2.47 -14.46 6.74
N ALA A 17 3.10 -13.90 7.79
CA ALA A 17 4.56 -13.70 7.72
C ALA A 17 5.29 -15.06 7.53
N PRO A 18 6.24 -15.22 6.58
CA PRO A 18 6.65 -16.52 6.05
C PRO A 18 7.67 -17.26 6.92
N LEU A 19 7.83 -16.94 8.21
CA LEU A 19 8.78 -17.66 9.06
C LEU A 19 8.18 -18.55 10.15
N PHE A 20 7.01 -18.28 10.73
CA PHE A 20 6.32 -19.23 11.63
C PHE A 20 4.81 -18.95 11.68
N PRO A 21 3.98 -19.98 11.89
CA PRO A 21 2.55 -19.94 11.64
C PRO A 21 1.81 -19.37 12.84
N GLU A 22 1.23 -18.19 12.70
CA GLU A 22 -0.01 -17.85 13.39
C GLU A 22 -0.69 -16.69 12.66
N LYS A 23 -2.01 -16.82 12.48
CA LYS A 23 -2.82 -15.97 11.61
C LYS A 23 -3.20 -14.70 12.38
N ALA A 24 -2.74 -13.53 11.93
CA ALA A 24 -3.28 -12.26 12.39
C ALA A 24 -4.51 -11.89 11.53
N PRO A 25 -5.71 -11.74 12.11
CA PRO A 25 -6.88 -11.29 11.35
C PRO A 25 -6.73 -9.81 11.01
N VAL A 26 -6.81 -9.46 9.72
CA VAL A 26 -6.83 -8.08 9.24
C VAL A 26 -8.17 -7.83 8.55
N HIS A 27 -8.88 -6.80 9.02
CA HIS A 27 -10.17 -6.37 8.47
C HIS A 27 -9.97 -5.07 7.68
N PHE A 28 -10.42 -5.03 6.42
CA PHE A 28 -10.31 -3.86 5.54
C PHE A 28 -11.66 -3.54 4.86
N GLN A 29 -11.85 -2.29 4.45
CA GLN A 29 -13.04 -1.84 3.74
C GLN A 29 -12.67 -1.38 2.32
N PRO A 30 -12.99 -2.18 1.27
CA PRO A 30 -12.55 -1.90 -0.10
C PRO A 30 -13.12 -0.60 -0.70
N ALA A 31 -14.13 0.01 -0.08
CA ALA A 31 -14.80 1.22 -0.58
C ALA A 31 -13.99 2.52 -0.43
N SER A 32 -12.90 2.54 0.35
CA SER A 32 -12.16 3.78 0.65
C SER A 32 -11.05 4.13 -0.35
N SER A 33 -10.65 3.20 -1.23
CA SER A 33 -9.47 3.36 -2.12
C SER A 33 -9.87 3.45 -3.59
N MET A 34 -10.90 4.24 -3.88
CA MET A 34 -11.38 4.46 -5.24
C MET A 34 -10.59 5.59 -5.91
N GLU A 35 -9.59 5.25 -6.73
CA GLU A 35 -8.93 6.21 -7.61
C GLU A 35 -9.06 5.74 -9.07
N SER A 36 -9.56 6.62 -9.94
CA SER A 36 -9.79 6.34 -11.36
C SER A 36 -8.57 6.76 -12.19
N SER A 37 -7.78 5.82 -12.68
CA SER A 37 -6.71 6.10 -13.65
C SER A 37 -7.24 6.00 -15.08
N ARG A 38 -6.97 7.03 -15.91
CA ARG A 38 -7.54 7.20 -17.27
C ARG A 38 -6.47 6.94 -18.32
N LYS A 39 -6.58 5.84 -19.09
CA LYS A 39 -5.86 5.68 -20.38
C LYS A 39 -6.80 6.06 -21.51
N MET A 40 -6.49 7.14 -22.22
CA MET A 40 -7.31 7.70 -23.29
C MET A 40 -6.93 7.03 -24.61
N HIS A 41 -7.83 6.25 -25.20
CA HIS A 41 -7.70 5.76 -26.57
C HIS A 41 -8.79 6.42 -27.41
N THR A 42 -8.40 7.28 -28.35
CA THR A 42 -9.27 7.96 -29.30
C THR A 42 -9.47 7.11 -30.55
N SER A 43 -10.72 6.88 -30.94
CA SER A 43 -11.08 6.39 -32.28
C SER A 43 -12.24 7.23 -32.83
N GLU A 44 -12.00 7.92 -33.94
CA GLU A 44 -12.97 8.68 -34.72
C GLU A 44 -13.57 7.79 -35.83
N ASP A 45 -14.87 7.98 -36.12
CA ASP A 45 -15.45 7.96 -37.48
C ASP A 45 -16.98 8.21 -37.42
N GLU A 46 -17.42 9.45 -37.66
CA GLU A 46 -18.85 9.79 -37.78
C GLU A 46 -19.21 10.16 -39.23
N LYS A 47 -20.10 9.38 -39.86
CA LYS A 47 -20.64 9.63 -41.21
C LYS A 47 -21.82 10.61 -41.16
N TYR A 48 -21.74 11.71 -41.92
CA TYR A 48 -22.81 12.70 -42.07
C TYR A 48 -23.75 12.35 -43.23
N TYR A 49 -25.06 12.25 -42.95
CA TYR A 49 -26.12 12.21 -43.96
C TYR A 49 -26.82 13.57 -44.04
N MET A 50 -26.80 14.23 -45.19
CA MET A 50 -27.51 15.51 -45.40
C MET A 50 -28.93 15.27 -45.94
N ARG A 51 -29.91 15.98 -45.36
CA ARG A 51 -31.29 16.00 -45.84
C ARG A 51 -31.61 17.39 -46.42
N GLU A 52 -32.37 17.44 -47.51
CA GLU A 52 -32.78 18.70 -48.15
C GLU A 52 -33.82 19.44 -47.28
N TYR A 53 -33.65 20.77 -47.16
CA TYR A 53 -34.49 21.62 -46.31
C TYR A 53 -35.84 21.93 -46.97
N ILE A 54 -36.93 21.79 -46.20
CA ILE A 54 -38.29 22.20 -46.60
C ILE A 54 -38.64 23.50 -45.85
N ALA A 55 -39.14 24.51 -46.57
CA ALA A 55 -39.46 25.82 -46.00
C ALA A 55 -40.60 25.71 -44.96
N GLY A 56 -40.29 26.01 -43.69
CA GLY A 56 -41.21 25.87 -42.54
C GLY A 56 -40.60 25.10 -41.34
N ASP A 57 -39.45 24.46 -41.53
CA ASP A 57 -38.84 23.54 -40.55
C ASP A 57 -37.94 24.22 -39.48
N ARG A 58 -38.01 25.55 -39.35
CA ARG A 58 -37.10 26.37 -38.54
C ARG A 58 -37.14 26.05 -37.03
N LEU A 59 -38.30 25.61 -36.52
CA LEU A 59 -38.47 25.23 -35.11
C LEU A 59 -37.94 23.82 -34.80
N LYS A 60 -37.94 22.91 -35.77
CA LYS A 60 -37.32 21.58 -35.63
C LYS A 60 -35.81 21.65 -35.81
N ASP A 61 -35.31 22.62 -36.57
CA ASP A 61 -33.86 22.87 -36.74
C ASP A 61 -33.13 23.26 -35.46
N ILE A 62 -33.78 24.08 -34.63
CA ILE A 62 -33.24 24.46 -33.31
C ILE A 62 -33.10 23.22 -32.43
N ASN A 63 -33.97 22.23 -32.60
CA ASN A 63 -34.03 21.06 -31.74
C ASN A 63 -32.94 20.02 -32.05
N TRP A 64 -32.52 19.86 -33.32
CA TRP A 64 -31.40 18.96 -33.63
C TRP A 64 -30.03 19.56 -33.30
N LYS A 65 -29.80 20.86 -33.52
CA LYS A 65 -28.53 21.51 -33.13
C LYS A 65 -28.35 21.57 -31.60
N ALA A 66 -29.45 21.78 -30.87
CA ALA A 66 -29.43 21.68 -29.41
C ALA A 66 -29.29 20.22 -28.94
N SER A 67 -29.95 19.26 -29.59
CA SER A 67 -29.78 17.84 -29.27
C SER A 67 -28.37 17.34 -29.52
N VAL A 68 -27.69 17.76 -30.61
CA VAL A 68 -26.30 17.38 -30.88
C VAL A 68 -25.38 17.93 -29.78
N ARG A 69 -25.56 19.19 -29.38
CA ARG A 69 -24.73 19.79 -28.31
C ARG A 69 -25.00 19.18 -26.93
N ILE A 70 -26.26 18.80 -26.65
CA ILE A 70 -26.65 18.11 -25.42
C ILE A 70 -26.18 16.65 -25.45
N GLN A 71 -26.24 15.98 -26.61
CA GLN A 71 -25.69 14.63 -26.79
C GLN A 71 -24.18 14.65 -26.65
N GLU A 72 -23.44 15.60 -27.24
CA GLU A 72 -21.99 15.80 -26.99
C GLU A 72 -21.67 16.03 -25.50
N LEU A 73 -22.54 16.76 -24.79
CA LEU A 73 -22.44 16.96 -23.33
C LEU A 73 -22.71 15.67 -22.54
N ILE A 74 -23.62 14.82 -23.01
CA ILE A 74 -23.99 13.54 -22.40
C ILE A 74 -23.00 12.42 -22.78
N THR A 75 -22.37 12.45 -23.96
CA THR A 75 -21.48 11.42 -24.49
C THR A 75 -20.00 11.67 -24.22
N ARG A 76 -19.60 12.89 -23.81
CA ARG A 76 -18.23 13.14 -23.29
C ARG A 76 -17.94 12.43 -21.98
N ILE A 77 -18.98 11.97 -21.28
CA ILE A 77 -18.83 11.02 -20.18
C ILE A 77 -18.91 9.63 -20.81
N SER A 78 -17.76 9.00 -21.00
CA SER A 78 -17.69 7.64 -21.56
C SER A 78 -18.63 6.71 -20.78
N PRO A 79 -19.49 5.91 -21.44
CA PRO A 79 -20.32 4.90 -20.79
C PRO A 79 -19.51 3.68 -20.33
N VAL A 80 -18.21 3.66 -20.65
CA VAL A 80 -17.28 2.69 -20.06
C VAL A 80 -17.07 3.13 -18.61
N SER A 81 -17.77 2.45 -17.70
CA SER A 81 -17.47 2.51 -16.28
C SER A 81 -15.95 2.42 -16.14
N PRO A 82 -15.27 3.38 -15.49
CA PRO A 82 -13.84 3.26 -15.27
C PRO A 82 -13.59 1.88 -14.64
N GLU A 83 -12.72 1.08 -15.26
CA GLU A 83 -12.21 -0.12 -14.60
C GLU A 83 -11.68 0.35 -13.24
N GLN A 84 -12.28 -0.14 -12.17
CA GLN A 84 -11.96 0.27 -10.80
C GLN A 84 -10.56 -0.28 -10.50
N SER A 85 -9.52 0.51 -10.81
CA SER A 85 -8.16 0.19 -10.39
C SER A 85 -8.08 0.49 -8.89
N HIS A 86 -8.13 -0.55 -8.06
CA HIS A 86 -7.99 -0.40 -6.62
C HIS A 86 -6.49 -0.24 -6.27
N LEU A 87 -6.02 1.01 -6.25
CA LEU A 87 -4.66 1.34 -5.88
C LEU A 87 -4.53 1.40 -4.35
N LEU A 88 -3.69 0.54 -3.78
CA LEU A 88 -3.37 0.54 -2.34
C LEU A 88 -2.06 1.24 -2.09
N HIS A 89 -2.06 2.17 -1.12
CA HIS A 89 -0.87 2.85 -0.68
C HIS A 89 -0.22 2.07 0.46
N VAL A 90 1.01 1.60 0.23
CA VAL A 90 1.75 0.81 1.20
C VAL A 90 3.11 1.43 1.45
N ASP A 91 3.37 1.86 2.69
CA ASP A 91 4.65 2.42 3.09
C ASP A 91 5.47 1.41 3.89
N PHE A 92 6.68 1.12 3.42
CA PHE A 92 7.67 0.36 4.14
C PHE A 92 8.66 1.32 4.82
N ARG A 93 8.54 1.47 6.14
CA ARG A 93 9.34 2.39 6.96
C ARG A 93 10.36 1.61 7.79
N CYS A 94 11.59 1.48 7.28
CA CYS A 94 12.72 0.87 8.00
C CYS A 94 13.71 1.92 8.51
N PHE A 95 13.22 2.87 9.32
CA PHE A 95 14.08 3.90 9.89
C PHE A 95 14.67 3.49 11.22
N HIS A 96 15.93 3.84 11.43
CA HIS A 96 16.60 3.65 12.70
C HIS A 96 17.59 4.78 12.96
N ASP A 97 17.48 5.45 14.12
CA ASP A 97 18.40 6.51 14.55
C ASP A 97 19.84 6.06 14.88
N ALA A 98 20.10 4.75 15.01
CA ALA A 98 21.44 4.29 15.36
C ALA A 98 22.35 4.24 14.12
N PRO A 99 23.61 4.68 14.22
CA PRO A 99 24.53 4.66 13.08
C PRO A 99 24.93 3.25 12.66
N MET A 100 24.74 2.27 13.54
CA MET A 100 25.07 0.87 13.29
C MET A 100 23.99 -0.03 13.87
N ASP A 101 23.61 -1.04 13.11
CA ASP A 101 22.60 -2.02 13.50
C ASP A 101 23.10 -3.02 14.55
N GLY A 102 22.15 -3.45 15.39
CA GLY A 102 22.30 -4.55 16.33
C GLY A 102 21.53 -5.77 15.85
N PRO A 103 21.76 -6.95 16.44
CA PRO A 103 21.10 -8.17 15.99
C PRO A 103 19.58 -8.14 16.20
N GLU A 104 19.10 -7.40 17.21
CA GLU A 104 17.66 -7.20 17.43
C GLU A 104 17.05 -6.32 16.33
N SER A 105 17.65 -5.18 15.97
CA SER A 105 17.11 -4.34 14.87
C SER A 105 17.10 -5.08 13.53
N ILE A 106 18.11 -5.91 13.26
CA ILE A 106 18.17 -6.76 12.07
C ILE A 106 17.04 -7.79 12.08
N LEU A 107 16.78 -8.43 13.23
CA LEU A 107 15.67 -9.38 13.37
C LEU A 107 14.33 -8.70 13.06
N HIS A 108 14.08 -7.55 13.67
CA HIS A 108 12.86 -6.77 13.46
C HIS A 108 12.67 -6.39 11.99
N LEU A 109 13.72 -5.91 11.34
CA LEU A 109 13.69 -5.55 9.93
C LEU A 109 13.38 -6.77 9.03
N ASN A 110 14.07 -7.89 9.23
CA ASN A 110 13.88 -9.08 8.41
C ASN A 110 12.48 -9.68 8.60
N TYR A 111 11.96 -9.66 9.83
CA TYR A 111 10.58 -10.06 10.10
C TYR A 111 9.59 -9.13 9.40
N LEU A 112 9.81 -7.81 9.45
CA LEU A 112 8.94 -6.84 8.81
C LEU A 112 8.94 -6.99 7.28
N LYS A 113 10.10 -7.18 6.64
CA LYS A 113 10.20 -7.47 5.19
C LYS A 113 9.40 -8.70 4.79
N SER A 114 9.59 -9.76 5.57
CA SER A 114 8.86 -11.02 5.44
C SER A 114 7.35 -10.79 5.51
N TRP A 115 6.88 -10.07 6.53
CA TRP A 115 5.47 -9.76 6.71
C TRP A 115 4.91 -8.92 5.55
N PHE A 116 5.64 -7.90 5.14
CA PHE A 116 5.29 -7.03 4.02
C PHE A 116 5.11 -7.81 2.71
N LEU A 117 6.08 -8.68 2.35
CA LEU A 117 6.00 -9.46 1.12
C LEU A 117 4.82 -10.43 1.15
N SER A 118 4.54 -11.03 2.30
CA SER A 118 3.36 -11.87 2.44
C SER A 118 2.07 -11.09 2.28
N PHE A 119 1.99 -9.89 2.88
CA PHE A 119 0.83 -9.02 2.72
C PHE A 119 0.52 -8.79 1.25
N ILE A 120 1.52 -8.33 0.49
CA ILE A 120 1.34 -8.06 -0.94
C ILE A 120 1.02 -9.33 -1.71
N SER A 121 1.73 -10.43 -1.45
CA SER A 121 1.54 -11.69 -2.18
C SER A 121 0.15 -12.29 -1.94
N VAL A 122 -0.35 -12.25 -0.70
CA VAL A 122 -1.69 -12.75 -0.37
C VAL A 122 -2.76 -11.87 -0.99
N VAL A 123 -2.66 -10.54 -0.84
CA VAL A 123 -3.65 -9.62 -1.41
C VAL A 123 -3.67 -9.71 -2.94
N HIS A 124 -2.51 -9.77 -3.60
CA HIS A 124 -2.43 -9.92 -5.06
C HIS A 124 -3.00 -11.25 -5.56
N ARG A 125 -2.72 -12.35 -4.83
CA ARG A 125 -3.25 -13.68 -5.19
C ARG A 125 -4.76 -13.74 -5.05
N ASP A 126 -5.29 -13.20 -3.95
CA ASP A 126 -6.72 -13.28 -3.64
C ASP A 126 -7.52 -12.23 -4.43
N HIS A 127 -6.88 -11.11 -4.79
CA HIS A 127 -7.45 -9.98 -5.54
C HIS A 127 -6.47 -9.41 -6.60
N PRO A 128 -6.37 -10.05 -7.78
CA PRO A 128 -5.43 -9.65 -8.83
C PRO A 128 -5.72 -8.29 -9.48
N GLU A 129 -6.90 -7.71 -9.25
CA GLU A 129 -7.30 -6.38 -9.70
C GLU A 129 -6.63 -5.24 -8.93
N TYR A 130 -6.07 -5.53 -7.75
CA TYR A 130 -5.41 -4.54 -6.90
C TYR A 130 -4.01 -4.25 -7.40
N ARG A 131 -3.65 -2.96 -7.32
CA ARG A 131 -2.31 -2.46 -7.59
C ARG A 131 -1.74 -1.86 -6.33
N PHE A 132 -0.44 -1.96 -6.14
CA PHE A 132 0.21 -1.44 -4.94
C PHE A 132 1.13 -0.30 -5.30
N ARG A 133 0.89 0.89 -4.75
CA ARG A 133 1.88 1.96 -4.70
C ARG A 133 2.72 1.77 -3.45
N VAL A 134 3.89 1.16 -3.63
CA VAL A 134 4.82 0.88 -2.55
C VAL A 134 5.82 2.02 -2.42
N ARG A 135 5.91 2.61 -1.22
CA ARG A 135 6.94 3.58 -0.86
C ARG A 135 7.92 2.94 0.09
N THR A 136 9.18 2.90 -0.29
CA THR A 136 10.29 2.58 0.61
C THR A 136 11.04 3.87 0.96
N PRO A 137 12.04 3.83 1.86
CA PRO A 137 12.87 5.02 2.09
C PRO A 137 13.65 5.45 0.84
N ARG A 138 13.94 4.52 -0.08
CA ARG A 138 14.81 4.74 -1.24
C ARG A 138 14.05 5.16 -2.49
N GLU A 139 12.83 4.68 -2.67
CA GLU A 139 12.08 4.87 -3.90
C GLU A 139 10.58 4.61 -3.72
N ILE A 140 9.82 4.98 -4.75
CA ILE A 140 8.39 4.70 -4.88
C ILE A 140 8.20 3.87 -6.15
N GLN A 141 7.52 2.74 -6.03
CA GLN A 141 7.26 1.81 -7.14
C GLN A 141 5.78 1.43 -7.17
N ILE A 142 5.25 1.15 -8.36
CA ILE A 142 3.93 0.57 -8.55
C ILE A 142 4.10 -0.91 -8.91
N LEU A 143 3.47 -1.79 -8.14
CA LEU A 143 3.45 -3.23 -8.37
C LEU A 143 2.09 -3.61 -8.93
N GLU A 144 2.07 -4.15 -10.15
CA GLU A 144 0.82 -4.58 -10.83
C GLU A 144 0.81 -6.10 -11.07
N SER A 145 1.95 -6.68 -11.38
CA SER A 145 2.08 -8.10 -11.71
C SER A 145 2.84 -8.90 -10.64
N SER A 146 2.69 -10.23 -10.68
CA SER A 146 3.48 -11.12 -9.82
C SER A 146 4.98 -11.01 -10.10
N GLU A 147 5.38 -10.77 -11.35
CA GLU A 147 6.78 -10.53 -11.70
C GLU A 147 7.34 -9.25 -11.06
N ASP A 148 6.53 -8.21 -10.95
CA ASP A 148 6.95 -6.97 -10.26
C ASP A 148 7.16 -7.22 -8.77
N ILE A 149 6.28 -8.03 -8.16
CA ILE A 149 6.40 -8.44 -6.75
C ILE A 149 7.68 -9.25 -6.53
N ASP A 150 8.00 -10.19 -7.42
CA ASP A 150 9.22 -11.00 -7.33
C ASP A 150 10.48 -10.16 -7.46
N ARG A 151 10.52 -9.19 -8.40
CA ARG A 151 11.64 -8.26 -8.55
C ARG A 151 11.77 -7.35 -7.32
N PHE A 152 10.65 -6.80 -6.85
CA PHE A 152 10.62 -5.98 -5.64
C PHE A 152 11.09 -6.76 -4.41
N ALA A 153 10.79 -8.06 -4.31
CA ALA A 153 11.26 -8.89 -3.21
C ALA A 153 12.79 -8.98 -3.15
N LEU A 154 13.46 -9.04 -4.32
CA LEU A 154 14.92 -9.01 -4.40
C LEU A 154 15.46 -7.65 -3.94
N ASP A 155 14.85 -6.55 -4.38
CA ASP A 155 15.26 -5.20 -3.98
C ASP A 155 15.06 -4.97 -2.48
N LEU A 156 13.91 -5.39 -1.94
CA LEU A 156 13.59 -5.32 -0.52
C LEU A 156 14.58 -6.16 0.32
N ALA A 157 15.05 -7.31 -0.19
CA ALA A 157 16.04 -8.11 0.51
C ALA A 157 17.34 -7.33 0.76
N THR A 158 17.75 -6.48 -0.17
CA THR A 158 18.96 -5.63 -0.04
C THR A 158 18.77 -4.41 0.87
N LEU A 159 17.53 -4.05 1.18
CA LEU A 159 17.22 -2.87 1.98
C LEU A 159 17.72 -3.05 3.43
N GLN A 160 18.43 -2.07 3.96
CA GLN A 160 18.89 -2.06 5.35
C GLN A 160 18.17 -0.96 6.12
N ASN A 161 18.38 -0.88 7.44
CA ASN A 161 17.85 0.25 8.19
C ASN A 161 18.46 1.56 7.66
N VAL A 162 17.61 2.56 7.50
CA VAL A 162 17.96 3.85 6.90
C VAL A 162 17.95 4.92 7.97
N MET A 163 18.92 5.84 7.91
CA MET A 163 18.94 7.01 8.77
C MET A 163 17.76 7.93 8.43
N PRO A 164 17.03 8.45 9.43
CA PRO A 164 15.92 9.34 9.18
C PRO A 164 16.35 10.61 8.42
N GLY A 165 15.57 11.04 7.42
CA GLY A 165 15.85 12.22 6.59
C GLY A 165 16.44 11.91 5.22
N GLN A 166 16.68 10.63 4.92
CA GLN A 166 16.95 10.14 3.56
C GLN A 166 15.67 9.68 2.84
N GLU A 167 14.49 10.09 3.32
CA GLU A 167 13.21 9.62 2.80
C GLU A 167 12.92 10.28 1.44
N VAL A 168 12.54 9.47 0.45
CA VAL A 168 11.93 10.01 -0.77
C VAL A 168 10.54 10.55 -0.42
N GLY A 169 10.31 11.84 -0.72
CA GLY A 169 8.99 12.44 -0.61
C GLY A 169 8.05 11.90 -1.68
N ASP A 170 6.75 11.85 -1.37
CA ASP A 170 5.72 11.46 -2.34
C ASP A 170 4.78 12.65 -2.62
N PRO A 171 5.11 13.52 -3.58
CA PRO A 171 4.27 14.68 -3.90
C PRO A 171 2.93 14.28 -4.53
N ASP A 172 2.87 13.08 -5.14
CA ASP A 172 1.69 12.57 -5.85
C ASP A 172 0.83 11.66 -4.96
N ALA A 173 1.18 11.51 -3.67
CA ALA A 173 0.36 10.76 -2.74
C ALA A 173 -1.02 11.43 -2.57
N PRO A 174 -2.13 10.69 -2.73
CA PRO A 174 -3.43 11.20 -2.39
C PRO A 174 -3.48 11.50 -0.89
N LYS A 175 -4.04 12.67 -0.55
CA LYS A 175 -4.13 13.18 0.83
C LYS A 175 -5.40 12.69 1.56
N SER A 176 -6.11 11.76 0.95
CA SER A 176 -7.33 11.15 1.47
C SER A 176 -7.41 9.71 0.96
N GLY A 177 -7.64 8.76 1.85
CA GLY A 177 -7.72 7.34 1.52
C GLY A 177 -7.26 6.45 2.66
N GLU A 178 -7.05 5.17 2.32
CA GLU A 178 -6.46 4.17 3.21
C GLU A 178 -4.96 3.98 2.91
N ARG A 179 -4.15 3.88 3.97
CA ARG A 179 -2.70 3.71 3.89
C ARG A 179 -2.22 2.61 4.82
N PHE A 180 -1.39 1.72 4.31
CA PHE A 180 -0.85 0.57 5.03
C PHE A 180 0.62 0.85 5.36
N ILE A 181 0.96 0.98 6.63
CA ILE A 181 2.31 1.30 7.08
C ILE A 181 2.93 0.08 7.73
N PHE A 182 4.06 -0.37 7.19
CA PHE A 182 4.92 -1.39 7.77
C PHE A 182 6.11 -0.72 8.43
N THR A 183 6.26 -0.86 9.75
CA THR A 183 7.33 -0.18 10.49
C THR A 183 7.88 -1.01 11.64
N THR A 184 9.03 -0.60 12.19
CA THR A 184 9.61 -1.22 13.38
C THR A 184 9.54 -0.25 14.56
N SER A 185 9.67 -0.77 15.78
CA SER A 185 9.80 0.06 16.99
C SER A 185 10.98 1.04 16.93
N TYR A 186 11.95 0.83 16.05
CA TYR A 186 13.09 1.73 15.91
C TYR A 186 12.79 3.01 15.13
N ASP A 187 11.64 3.10 14.44
CA ASP A 187 11.19 4.32 13.75
C ASP A 187 10.65 5.34 14.75
N ARG A 188 11.53 6.26 15.18
CA ARG A 188 11.14 7.35 16.08
C ARG A 188 10.33 8.46 15.41
N ARG A 189 10.29 8.48 14.08
CA ARG A 189 9.56 9.51 13.31
C ARG A 189 8.15 9.10 12.96
N LEU A 190 7.75 7.86 13.26
CA LEU A 190 6.38 7.38 13.05
C LEU A 190 5.33 8.35 13.60
N GLY A 191 5.51 8.88 14.82
CA GLY A 191 4.55 9.81 15.41
C GLY A 191 4.37 11.11 14.59
N ALA A 192 5.47 11.68 14.08
CA ALA A 192 5.42 12.86 13.21
C ALA A 192 4.80 12.52 11.85
N TYR A 193 5.16 11.36 11.30
CA TYR A 193 4.60 10.85 10.05
C TYR A 193 3.08 10.67 10.13
N LEU A 194 2.57 10.11 11.24
CA LEU A 194 1.13 9.93 11.46
C LEU A 194 0.38 11.26 11.61
N GLN A 195 1.04 12.32 12.10
CA GLN A 195 0.45 13.67 12.16
C GLN A 195 0.31 14.28 10.76
N GLU A 196 1.31 14.08 9.89
CA GLU A 196 1.27 14.54 8.50
C GLU A 196 0.14 13.85 7.70
N HIS A 197 -0.17 12.60 8.04
CA HIS A 197 -1.21 11.78 7.42
C HIS A 197 -2.48 11.65 8.28
N ALA A 198 -2.75 12.59 9.18
CA ALA A 198 -3.88 12.50 10.11
C ALA A 198 -5.27 12.50 9.44
N ALA A 199 -5.36 12.95 8.19
CA ALA A 199 -6.60 12.94 7.40
C ALA A 199 -6.90 11.57 6.76
N GLU A 200 -5.95 10.64 6.76
CA GLU A 200 -6.05 9.32 6.14
C GLU A 200 -6.41 8.24 7.17
N ARG A 201 -7.00 7.14 6.71
CA ARG A 201 -7.21 5.95 7.55
C ARG A 201 -5.96 5.09 7.48
N VAL A 202 -5.24 4.98 8.60
CA VAL A 202 -3.92 4.38 8.62
C VAL A 202 -3.92 3.02 9.31
N HIS A 203 -3.47 2.01 8.59
CA HIS A 203 -3.31 0.64 9.09
C HIS A 203 -1.83 0.36 9.35
N ILE A 204 -1.44 0.28 10.62
CA ILE A 204 -0.04 0.10 11.03
C ILE A 204 0.21 -1.37 11.34
N PHE A 205 1.20 -1.95 10.68
CA PHE A 205 1.77 -3.25 10.95
C PHE A 205 3.19 -3.02 11.45
N GLY A 206 3.48 -3.46 12.65
CA GLY A 206 4.83 -3.26 13.13
C GLY A 206 5.28 -4.21 14.21
N THR A 207 6.59 -4.22 14.37
CA THR A 207 7.25 -5.11 15.31
C THR A 207 7.74 -4.33 16.52
N THR A 208 7.56 -4.86 17.72
CA THR A 208 8.02 -4.24 18.98
C THR A 208 8.82 -5.23 19.82
N SER A 209 9.72 -4.74 20.68
CA SER A 209 10.44 -5.64 21.58
C SER A 209 9.49 -6.22 22.64
N GLY A 210 9.38 -7.55 22.71
CA GLY A 210 8.54 -8.21 23.71
C GLY A 210 8.61 -9.73 23.66
N ARG A 211 7.84 -10.41 24.53
CA ARG A 211 8.04 -11.85 24.80
C ARG A 211 7.15 -12.79 24.00
N ASP A 212 6.30 -12.27 23.13
CA ASP A 212 5.28 -13.10 22.46
C ASP A 212 5.95 -14.09 21.51
N ARG A 213 7.01 -13.66 20.81
CA ARG A 213 7.79 -14.52 19.91
C ARG A 213 9.28 -14.45 20.17
N GLU A 214 9.87 -15.58 20.55
CA GLU A 214 11.29 -15.72 20.83
C GLU A 214 12.02 -16.34 19.63
N VAL A 215 12.98 -15.61 19.06
CA VAL A 215 13.85 -16.11 17.99
C VAL A 215 15.21 -16.42 18.57
N ARG A 216 15.62 -17.69 18.44
CA ARG A 216 16.89 -18.20 18.93
C ARG A 216 17.97 -17.92 17.88
N PHE A 217 19.03 -17.25 18.30
CA PHE A 217 20.22 -17.05 17.49
C PHE A 217 21.32 -17.97 18.01
N ILE A 218 21.64 -18.98 17.20
CA ILE A 218 22.75 -19.89 17.43
C ILE A 218 23.80 -19.50 16.38
N PRO A 219 24.97 -18.97 16.77
CA PRO A 219 26.08 -18.84 15.84
C PRO A 219 26.47 -20.27 15.43
N ASP A 220 26.14 -20.64 14.20
CA ASP A 220 26.57 -21.91 13.64
C ASP A 220 28.11 -21.93 13.56
N TRP A 221 28.70 -23.04 14.00
CA TRP A 221 30.15 -23.22 14.12
C TRP A 221 30.81 -23.39 12.75
N ASP A 222 30.01 -23.68 11.72
CA ASP A 222 30.40 -23.74 10.31
C ASP A 222 30.25 -22.37 9.59
N LEU A 223 29.87 -21.31 10.33
CA LEU A 223 29.78 -19.96 9.75
C LEU A 223 31.18 -19.45 9.39
N SER A 224 31.36 -19.13 8.12
CA SER A 224 32.51 -18.39 7.58
C SER A 224 32.69 -16.98 8.17
N CYS A 225 31.83 -16.57 9.11
CA CYS A 225 31.89 -15.28 9.79
C CYS A 225 31.93 -15.47 11.31
N ILE A 226 33.12 -15.26 11.90
CA ILE A 226 33.25 -15.12 13.35
C ILE A 226 32.40 -13.93 13.76
N PRO A 227 31.46 -14.10 14.70
CA PRO A 227 30.61 -13.01 15.09
C PRO A 227 31.43 -11.91 15.76
N GLY A 228 31.38 -10.72 15.17
CA GLY A 228 32.12 -9.56 15.65
C GLY A 228 31.44 -8.86 16.83
N PRO A 229 32.01 -7.73 17.30
CA PRO A 229 31.49 -6.93 18.41
C PRO A 229 30.09 -6.34 18.14
N TRP A 230 29.53 -6.53 16.95
CA TRP A 230 28.16 -6.14 16.62
C TRP A 230 27.11 -7.02 17.32
N MET A 231 27.41 -8.30 17.61
CA MET A 231 26.44 -9.20 18.27
C MET A 231 26.10 -8.82 19.71
N THR A 232 27.02 -8.13 20.39
CA THR A 232 26.81 -7.70 21.79
C THR A 232 26.13 -6.33 21.88
N ARG A 233 25.88 -5.67 20.74
CA ARG A 233 25.20 -4.38 20.71
C ARG A 233 23.77 -4.53 21.17
N ARG A 234 23.44 -3.87 22.26
CA ARG A 234 22.06 -3.75 22.75
C ARG A 234 21.51 -2.40 22.32
N GLN A 235 20.38 -2.44 21.63
CA GLN A 235 19.67 -1.24 21.21
C GLN A 235 18.35 -1.19 21.95
N LYS A 236 18.02 -0.01 22.49
CA LYS A 236 16.72 0.19 23.15
C LYS A 236 15.70 0.60 22.10
N ALA A 237 14.77 -0.30 21.81
CA ALA A 237 13.53 0.05 21.14
C ALA A 237 12.47 0.48 22.17
N PRO A 238 11.58 1.42 21.83
CA PRO A 238 10.37 1.66 22.59
C PRO A 238 9.51 0.38 22.63
N PRO A 239 8.81 0.13 23.75
CA PRO A 239 8.04 -1.10 23.95
C PRO A 239 6.71 -1.14 23.17
N ARG A 240 6.29 -0.01 22.57
CA ARG A 240 5.06 0.15 21.81
C ARG A 240 5.24 1.17 20.68
N LEU A 241 4.50 0.99 19.61
CA LEU A 241 4.41 1.93 18.50
C LEU A 241 3.43 3.06 18.81
N ALA A 242 3.61 4.19 18.13
CA ALA A 242 2.60 5.24 18.12
C ALA A 242 1.35 4.74 17.38
N ALA A 243 0.17 4.95 17.97
CA ALA A 243 -1.10 4.65 17.33
C ALA A 243 -1.54 5.82 16.46
N ALA A 244 -2.17 5.52 15.33
CA ALA A 244 -2.83 6.52 14.49
C ALA A 244 -4.13 7.02 15.14
N GLY A 245 -4.57 8.23 14.76
CA GLY A 245 -5.86 8.78 15.18
C GLY A 245 -7.07 8.05 14.56
N GLY A 246 -6.85 7.28 13.49
CA GLY A 246 -7.85 6.42 12.84
C GLY A 246 -7.20 5.23 12.11
N GLY A 247 -7.93 4.11 12.01
CA GLY A 247 -7.46 2.85 11.43
C GLY A 247 -7.07 1.80 12.49
N ASN A 248 -6.27 0.80 12.10
CA ASN A 248 -5.91 -0.34 12.95
C ASN A 248 -4.40 -0.38 13.24
N LEU A 249 -4.03 -0.84 14.43
CA LEU A 249 -2.64 -1.12 14.82
C LEU A 249 -2.50 -2.61 15.12
N VAL A 250 -1.61 -3.28 14.40
CA VAL A 250 -1.24 -4.68 14.60
C VAL A 250 0.23 -4.74 14.98
N GLU A 251 0.51 -5.15 16.22
CA GLU A 251 1.86 -5.26 16.75
C GLU A 251 2.26 -6.73 16.92
N GLU A 252 3.42 -7.10 16.39
CA GLU A 252 4.07 -8.38 16.68
C GLU A 252 5.23 -8.14 17.66
N ARG A 253 5.22 -8.81 18.81
CA ARG A 253 6.29 -8.68 19.80
C ARG A 253 7.38 -9.73 19.60
N LEU A 254 8.59 -9.27 19.30
CA LEU A 254 9.74 -10.12 19.04
C LEU A 254 10.79 -9.99 20.14
N ARG A 255 11.48 -11.08 20.44
CA ARG A 255 12.66 -11.11 21.31
C ARG A 255 13.73 -11.99 20.71
N LEU A 256 14.94 -11.46 20.66
CA LEU A 256 16.13 -12.24 20.35
C LEU A 256 16.64 -12.95 21.61
N ARG A 257 16.94 -14.25 21.49
CA ARG A 257 17.70 -15.00 22.48
C ARG A 257 18.98 -15.52 21.87
N LEU A 258 20.10 -14.99 22.32
CA LEU A 258 21.42 -15.56 22.07
C LEU A 258 21.56 -16.85 22.90
N ILE A 259 21.87 -17.97 22.23
CA ILE A 259 22.12 -19.28 22.86
C ILE A 259 23.61 -19.57 22.81
#